data_AF-A0A9P6V7J3-F1
#
_entry.id   AF-A0A9P6V7J3-F1
#
_cell.length_a   1.000
_cell.length_b   1.000
_cell.length_c   1.000
_cell.angle_alpha   90.00
_cell.angle_beta   90.00
_cell.angle_gamma   90.00
#
_symmetry.space_group_name_H-M   'P 1'
#
loop_
_entity.id
_entity.type
_entity.pdbx_description
1 polymer ?
#
loop_
_entity_poly.entity_id
_entity_poly.type
_entity_poly.pdbx_seq_one_letter_code
_entity_poly.pdbx_strand_id
1 'polypeptide(L)'
;MSSVFYLRAASLVGGLGVMTAAYGAHGLEKRVNNDAGKLKAWNSAANIQLIHSVALLAISQSPALLARTSRFAAPLMLLGTTLFSGSIYALILDTDKTLSRNFRLGLATPLGGVVLIAGWFALAL
;
A
#
# COMPACT_ATOMS: atom_id res chain seq x y z
N MET A 1 -9.58 5.90 16.09
CA MET A 1 -8.82 4.66 16.38
C MET A 1 -7.61 5.06 17.23
N SER A 2 -7.07 4.17 18.07
CA SER A 2 -5.97 4.52 18.99
C SER A 2 -4.60 4.55 18.30
N SER A 3 -3.61 5.25 18.88
CA SER A 3 -2.23 5.25 18.39
C SER A 3 -1.63 3.85 18.29
N VAL A 4 -1.95 2.97 19.24
CA VAL A 4 -1.51 1.55 19.23
C VAL A 4 -2.04 0.80 18.02
N PHE A 5 -3.27 1.08 17.58
CA PHE A 5 -3.81 0.47 16.36
C PHE A 5 -2.96 0.85 15.14
N TYR A 6 -2.65 2.14 14.96
CA TYR A 6 -1.84 2.59 13.82
C TYR A 6 -0.41 2.11 13.89
N LEU A 7 0.17 1.99 15.09
CA LEU A 7 1.49 1.37 15.28
C LEU A 7 1.49 -0.08 14.75
N ARG A 8 0.51 -0.89 15.18
CA ARG A 8 0.39 -2.29 14.72
C ARG A 8 0.16 -2.36 13.20
N ALA A 9 -0.72 -1.51 12.68
CA ALA A 9 -0.98 -1.45 11.24
C ALA A 9 0.29 -1.06 10.46
N ALA A 10 1.01 -0.04 10.90
CA ALA A 10 2.27 0.38 10.29
C ALA A 10 3.31 -0.75 10.28
N SER A 11 3.49 -1.44 11.41
CA SER A 11 4.43 -2.56 11.52
C SER A 11 4.07 -3.72 10.59
N LEU A 12 2.78 -4.08 10.50
CA LEU A 12 2.33 -5.13 9.59
C LEU A 12 2.47 -4.73 8.13
N VAL A 13 2.03 -3.53 7.77
CA VAL A 13 2.14 -3.01 6.39
C VAL A 13 3.60 -2.89 5.97
N GLY A 14 4.48 -2.43 6.86
CA GLY A 14 5.92 -2.31 6.62
C GLY A 14 6.59 -3.67 6.47
N GLY A 15 6.32 -4.61 7.38
CA GLY A 15 6.83 -5.98 7.29
C GLY A 15 6.41 -6.68 6.00
N LEU A 16 5.12 -6.58 5.65
CA LEU A 16 4.62 -7.08 4.36
C LEU A 16 5.27 -6.36 3.18
N GLY A 17 5.56 -5.06 3.29
CA GLY A 17 6.22 -4.28 2.24
C GLY A 17 7.66 -4.75 2.01
N VAL A 18 8.38 -5.10 3.08
CA VAL A 18 9.73 -5.69 2.97
C VAL A 18 9.65 -7.07 2.32
N MET A 19 8.68 -7.90 2.72
CA MET A 19 8.47 -9.22 2.12
C MET A 19 8.16 -9.11 0.62
N THR A 20 7.26 -8.20 0.22
CA THR A 20 6.91 -8.03 -1.19
C THR A 20 8.07 -7.42 -1.97
N ALA A 21 8.81 -6.44 -1.43
CA ALA A 21 10.01 -5.89 -2.08
C ALA A 21 11.07 -6.98 -2.32
N ALA A 22 11.38 -7.80 -1.31
CA ALA A 22 12.32 -8.90 -1.43
C ALA A 22 11.87 -9.96 -2.44
N TYR A 23 10.58 -10.31 -2.43
CA TYR A 23 10.01 -11.23 -3.41
C TYR A 23 10.10 -10.66 -4.84
N GLY A 24 9.85 -9.36 -5.02
CA GLY A 24 10.00 -8.67 -6.30
C GLY A 24 11.42 -8.74 -6.85
N ALA A 25 12.42 -8.53 -5.99
CA ALA A 25 13.83 -8.50 -6.36
C ALA A 25 14.45 -9.90 -6.63
N HIS A 26 13.95 -10.94 -5.95
CA HIS A 26 14.64 -12.24 -5.95
C HIS A 26 13.79 -13.42 -6.42
N GLY A 27 12.45 -13.32 -6.39
CA GLY A 27 11.56 -14.46 -6.62
C GLY A 27 10.51 -14.27 -7.73
N LEU A 28 10.15 -13.03 -8.06
CA LEU A 28 9.01 -12.74 -8.94
C LEU A 28 9.33 -12.93 -10.42
N GLU A 29 10.54 -12.63 -10.85
CA GLU A 29 10.96 -12.60 -12.26
C GLU A 29 10.58 -13.87 -13.03
N LYS A 30 10.93 -15.05 -12.49
CA LYS A 30 10.56 -16.34 -13.09
C LYS A 30 9.05 -16.56 -13.15
N ARG A 31 8.30 -16.08 -12.16
CA ARG A 31 6.85 -16.25 -12.09
C ARG A 31 6.11 -15.40 -13.12
N VAL A 32 6.67 -14.26 -13.50
CA VAL A 32 6.10 -13.35 -14.51
C VAL A 32 6.75 -13.49 -15.88
N ASN A 33 7.53 -14.55 -16.12
CA ASN A 33 8.24 -14.79 -17.39
C ASN A 33 9.11 -13.59 -17.83
N ASN A 34 9.80 -12.94 -16.88
CA ASN A 34 10.62 -11.75 -17.11
C ASN A 34 9.84 -10.55 -17.69
N ASP A 35 8.53 -10.48 -17.49
CA ASP A 35 7.72 -9.32 -17.87
C ASP A 35 8.14 -8.07 -17.06
N ALA A 36 8.92 -7.21 -17.72
CA ALA A 36 9.46 -5.99 -17.14
C ALA A 36 8.36 -5.02 -16.65
N GLY A 37 7.19 -5.00 -17.30
CA GLY A 37 6.06 -4.17 -16.91
C GLY A 37 5.49 -4.62 -15.56
N LYS A 38 5.29 -5.94 -15.39
CA LYS A 38 4.83 -6.51 -14.11
C LYS A 38 5.86 -6.34 -13.00
N LEU A 39 7.15 -6.55 -13.28
CA LEU A 39 8.22 -6.32 -12.30
C LEU A 39 8.25 -4.85 -11.85
N LYS A 40 8.15 -3.91 -12.78
CA LYS A 40 8.09 -2.47 -12.47
C LYS A 40 6.86 -2.11 -11.64
N ALA A 41 5.68 -2.64 -12.00
CA ALA A 41 4.44 -2.40 -11.26
C ALA A 41 4.51 -2.96 -9.84
N TRP A 42 5.02 -4.17 -9.67
CA TRP A 42 5.24 -4.80 -8.37
C TRP A 42 6.17 -3.98 -7.48
N ASN A 43 7.32 -3.56 -8.00
CA ASN A 43 8.29 -2.76 -7.25
C ASN A 43 7.71 -1.38 -6.88
N SER A 44 6.89 -0.79 -7.76
CA SER A 44 6.19 0.47 -7.47
C SER A 44 5.19 0.29 -6.33
N ALA A 45 4.42 -0.80 -6.31
CA ALA A 45 3.50 -1.15 -5.23
C ALA A 45 4.25 -1.34 -3.89
N ALA A 46 5.36 -2.07 -3.89
CA ALA A 46 6.19 -2.28 -2.70
C ALA A 46 6.75 -0.98 -2.14
N ASN A 47 7.26 -0.10 -3.00
CA ASN A 47 7.76 1.21 -2.61
C ASN A 47 6.66 2.08 -2.00
N ILE A 48 5.49 2.17 -2.64
CA ILE A 48 4.34 2.92 -2.12
C ILE A 48 3.91 2.35 -0.76
N GLN A 49 3.84 1.04 -0.61
CA GLN A 49 3.49 0.40 0.66
C GLN A 49 4.48 0.73 1.78
N LEU A 50 5.78 0.66 1.50
CA LEU A 50 6.82 0.97 2.48
C LEU A 50 6.77 2.44 2.91
N ILE A 51 6.68 3.38 1.96
CA ILE A 51 6.58 4.82 2.26
C ILE A 51 5.40 5.11 3.20
N HIS A 52 4.23 4.54 2.92
CA HIS A 52 3.05 4.79 3.73
C HIS A 52 3.06 4.03 5.07
N SER A 53 3.75 2.90 5.16
CA SER A 53 4.00 2.26 6.46
C SER A 53 4.83 3.15 7.38
N VAL A 54 5.87 3.82 6.86
CA VAL A 54 6.70 4.76 7.61
C VAL A 54 5.91 6.00 8.01
N ALA A 55 5.08 6.53 7.10
CA ALA A 55 4.18 7.65 7.42
C ALA A 55 3.20 7.29 8.55
N LEU A 56 2.56 6.11 8.48
CA LEU A 56 1.67 5.62 9.53
C LEU A 56 2.39 5.40 10.86
N LEU A 57 3.63 4.89 10.81
CA LEU A 57 4.47 4.74 12.00
C LEU A 57 4.72 6.10 12.65
N ALA A 58 5.14 7.11 11.87
CA ALA A 58 5.38 8.47 12.35
C ALA A 58 4.12 9.09 12.98
N ILE A 59 2.96 8.95 12.32
CA ILE A 59 1.68 9.42 12.87
C ILE A 59 1.36 8.72 14.20
N SER A 60 1.58 7.40 14.28
CA SER A 60 1.28 6.62 15.50
C SER A 60 2.12 7.03 16.71
N GLN A 61 3.35 7.52 16.48
CA GLN A 61 4.29 7.90 17.55
C GLN A 61 4.11 9.34 18.02
N SER A 62 3.23 10.12 17.38
CA SER A 62 3.00 11.52 17.75
C SER A 62 1.54 11.79 18.08
N PRO A 63 1.14 11.60 19.36
CA PRO A 63 -0.20 11.94 19.82
C PRO A 63 -0.58 13.41 19.57
N ALA A 64 0.41 14.31 19.62
CA ALA A 64 0.22 15.73 19.33
C ALA A 64 -0.07 16.01 17.85
N LEU A 65 0.56 15.27 16.92
CA LEU A 65 0.21 15.34 15.50
C LEU A 65 -1.19 14.80 15.28
N LEU A 66 -1.51 13.63 15.81
CA LEU A 66 -2.85 13.03 15.73
C LEU A 66 -3.97 13.95 16.23
N ALA A 67 -3.70 14.76 17.26
CA ALA A 67 -4.66 15.71 17.81
C ALA A 67 -4.82 17.00 16.97
N ARG A 68 -3.81 17.35 16.16
CA ARG A 68 -3.79 18.59 15.37
C ARG A 68 -4.10 18.40 13.89
N THR A 69 -3.92 17.19 13.37
CA THR A 69 -4.21 16.86 11.97
C THR A 69 -5.59 16.23 11.82
N SER A 70 -6.13 16.23 10.62
CA SER A 70 -7.39 15.56 10.32
C SER A 70 -7.39 14.10 10.77
N ARG A 71 -8.46 13.70 11.48
CA ARG A 71 -8.72 12.31 11.91
C ARG A 71 -8.79 11.31 10.74
N PHE A 72 -8.89 11.80 9.50
CA PHE A 72 -8.97 10.97 8.30
C PHE A 72 -7.60 10.64 7.68
N ALA A 73 -6.52 11.32 8.07
CA ALA A 73 -5.20 11.13 7.47
C ALA A 73 -4.71 9.67 7.51
N ALA A 74 -4.56 9.10 8.71
CA ALA A 74 -4.08 7.73 8.87
C ALA A 74 -5.03 6.65 8.30
N PRO A 75 -6.37 6.72 8.49
CA PRO A 75 -7.30 5.81 7.82
C PRO A 75 -7.17 5.82 6.29
N LEU A 76 -7.10 7.00 5.67
CA LEU A 76 -6.98 7.14 4.22
C LEU A 76 -5.66 6.57 3.73
N MET A 77 -4.54 6.85 4.41
CA MET A 77 -3.24 6.26 4.06
C MET A 77 -3.26 4.73 4.12
N LEU A 78 -3.85 4.15 5.18
CA LEU A 78 -3.92 2.70 5.33
C LEU A 78 -4.82 2.06 4.26
N LEU A 79 -6.01 2.63 4.03
CA LEU A 79 -6.96 2.14 3.03
C LEU A 79 -6.38 2.27 1.62
N GLY A 80 -5.85 3.44 1.28
CA GLY A 80 -5.24 3.71 -0.03
C GLY A 80 -4.05 2.80 -0.30
N THR A 81 -3.21 2.52 0.70
CA THR A 81 -2.08 1.59 0.57
C THR A 81 -2.57 0.17 0.26
N THR A 82 -3.60 -0.28 0.99
CA THR A 82 -4.20 -1.60 0.80
C THR A 82 -4.81 -1.74 -0.59
N LEU A 83 -5.57 -0.74 -1.02
CA LEU A 83 -6.20 -0.72 -2.34
C LEU A 83 -5.18 -0.62 -3.47
N PHE A 84 -4.20 0.27 -3.36
CA PHE A 84 -3.20 0.50 -4.41
C PHE A 84 -2.25 -0.68 -4.53
N SER A 85 -1.55 -1.02 -3.45
CA SER A 85 -0.46 -2.00 -3.50
C SER A 85 -1.02 -3.42 -3.52
N GLY A 86 -2.04 -3.69 -2.69
CA GLY A 86 -2.67 -5.00 -2.60
C GLY A 86 -3.32 -5.46 -3.91
N SER A 87 -3.99 -4.55 -4.63
CA SER A 87 -4.59 -4.90 -5.93
C SER A 87 -3.53 -5.20 -7.00
N ILE A 88 -2.44 -4.44 -7.06
CA ILE A 88 -1.32 -4.73 -7.98
C ILE A 88 -0.74 -6.10 -7.69
N TYR A 89 -0.48 -6.44 -6.42
CA TYR A 89 0.04 -7.77 -6.08
C TYR A 89 -0.95 -8.86 -6.47
N ALA A 90 -2.24 -8.68 -6.15
CA ALA A 90 -3.28 -9.65 -6.48
C ALA A 90 -3.34 -9.90 -8.00
N LEU A 91 -3.35 -8.84 -8.81
CA LEU A 91 -3.37 -8.93 -10.27
C LEU A 91 -2.11 -9.57 -10.87
N ILE A 92 -0.94 -9.34 -10.27
CA ILE A 92 0.31 -9.93 -10.77
C ILE A 92 0.42 -11.41 -10.43
N LEU A 93 -0.07 -11.81 -9.24
CA LEU A 93 -0.04 -13.21 -8.79
C LEU A 93 -1.18 -14.07 -9.36
N ASP A 94 -2.17 -13.44 -10.00
CA ASP A 94 -3.34 -14.05 -10.64
C ASP A 94 -2.97 -14.88 -11.88
N THR A 95 -2.55 -16.13 -11.65
CA THR A 95 -2.05 -17.03 -12.69
C THR A 95 -3.13 -17.59 -13.61
N ASP A 96 -4.36 -17.75 -13.12
CA ASP A 96 -5.51 -18.30 -13.86
C ASP A 96 -6.38 -17.20 -14.51
N LYS A 97 -5.98 -15.92 -14.37
CA LYS A 97 -6.69 -14.72 -14.86
C LYS A 97 -8.10 -14.55 -14.27
N THR A 98 -8.41 -15.21 -13.15
CA THR A 98 -9.73 -15.16 -12.52
C THR A 98 -9.97 -13.79 -11.89
N LEU A 99 -8.96 -13.23 -11.22
CA LEU A 99 -9.04 -11.90 -10.60
C LEU A 99 -8.92 -10.77 -11.65
N SER A 100 -8.11 -10.96 -12.69
CA SER A 100 -7.86 -9.99 -13.74
C SER A 100 -9.09 -9.73 -14.62
N ARG A 101 -10.01 -10.70 -14.71
CA ARG A 101 -11.32 -10.52 -15.35
C ARG A 101 -12.26 -9.65 -14.54
N ASN A 102 -12.00 -9.44 -13.25
CA ASN A 102 -12.79 -8.56 -12.41
C ASN A 102 -12.34 -7.11 -12.59
N PHE A 103 -13.10 -6.37 -13.39
CA PHE A 103 -12.87 -4.94 -13.65
C PHE A 103 -12.73 -4.10 -12.36
N ARG A 104 -13.38 -4.50 -11.26
CA ARG A 104 -13.30 -3.78 -9.98
C ARG A 104 -11.89 -3.81 -9.38
N LEU A 105 -11.13 -4.88 -9.60
CA LEU A 105 -9.74 -4.98 -9.14
C LEU A 105 -8.80 -4.08 -9.97
N GLY A 106 -9.07 -3.92 -11.28
CA GLY A 106 -8.35 -2.97 -12.12
C GLY A 106 -8.57 -1.51 -11.72
N LEU A 107 -9.77 -1.16 -11.25
CA LEU A 107 -10.09 0.18 -10.73
C LEU A 107 -9.62 0.41 -9.29
N ALA A 108 -9.28 -0.63 -8.55
CA ALA A 108 -8.82 -0.49 -7.16
C ALA A 108 -7.48 0.26 -7.07
N THR A 109 -6.56 0.06 -8.03
CA THR A 109 -5.28 0.77 -8.08
C THR A 109 -5.45 2.29 -8.20
N PRO A 110 -6.10 2.84 -9.24
CA PRO A 110 -6.26 4.29 -9.36
C PRO A 110 -7.08 4.89 -8.22
N LEU A 111 -8.11 4.19 -7.73
CA LEU A 111 -8.88 4.64 -6.56
C LEU A 111 -7.99 4.69 -5.31
N GLY A 112 -7.16 3.67 -5.09
CA GLY A 112 -6.19 3.63 -4.01
C GLY A 112 -5.22 4.82 -4.07
N GLY A 113 -4.76 5.19 -5.27
CA GLY A 113 -3.92 6.37 -5.49
C GLY A 113 -4.61 7.67 -5.08
N VAL A 114 -5.86 7.88 -5.48
CA VAL A 114 -6.66 9.04 -5.08
C VAL A 114 -6.85 9.09 -3.56
N VAL A 115 -7.13 7.95 -2.94
CA VAL A 115 -7.29 7.83 -1.49
C VAL A 115 -5.98 8.15 -0.75
N LEU A 116 -4.83 7.73 -1.29
CA LEU A 116 -3.51 8.07 -0.74
C LEU A 116 -3.23 9.58 -0.81
N ILE A 117 -3.51 10.20 -1.96
CA ILE A 117 -3.39 11.67 -2.14
C ILE A 117 -4.26 12.40 -1.11
N ALA A 118 -5.51 11.99 -0.97
CA ALA A 118 -6.41 12.56 0.03
C ALA A 118 -5.90 12.36 1.47
N GLY A 119 -5.26 11.23 1.76
CA GLY A 119 -4.62 10.96 3.06
C GLY A 119 -3.48 11.91 3.39
N TRP A 120 -2.62 12.22 2.41
CA TRP A 120 -1.55 13.22 2.59
C TRP A 120 -2.09 14.63 2.76
N PHE A 121 -3.10 15.04 1.99
CA PHE A 121 -3.72 16.35 2.19
C PHE A 121 -4.46 16.45 3.52
N ALA A 122 -5.14 15.39 3.94
CA ALA A 122 -5.75 15.33 5.26
C ALA A 122 -4.70 15.42 6.37
N LEU A 123 -3.49 14.90 6.17
CA LEU A 123 -2.40 15.05 7.15
C LEU A 123 -1.89 16.50 7.23
N ALA A 124 -2.00 17.27 6.15
CA ALA A 124 -1.57 18.67 6.09
C ALA A 124 -2.59 19.67 6.68
N LEU A 125 -3.84 19.24 6.91
CA LEU A 125 -4.93 20.01 7.52
C LEU A 125 -5.05 19.70 9.01
#